data_AF-A0A521KAU9-F1
#
_entry.id   AF-A0A521KAU9-F1
#
_cell.length_a   1.000
_cell.length_b   1.000
_cell.length_c   1.000
_cell.angle_alpha   90.00
_cell.angle_beta   90.00
_cell.angle_gamma   90.00
#
_symmetry.space_group_name_H-M   'P 1'
#
loop_
_entity.id
_entity.type
_entity.pdbx_description
1 polymer ?
#
loop_
_entity_poly.entity_id
_entity_poly.type
_entity_poly.pdbx_seq_one_letter_code
_entity_poly.pdbx_strand_id
1 'polypeptide(L)' 'DEYEATFNNPYRAAARGYVDDVIEASSTRPVLIRALNLLRTKHEERPPRKHGNIPL' A
#
# COMPACT_ATOMS: atom_id res chain seq x y z
N ASP A 1 14.24 -21.83 10.61
CA ASP A 1 14.14 -22.25 9.20
C ASP A 1 12.70 -22.23 8.68
N GLU A 2 11.79 -23.08 9.19
CA GLU A 2 10.39 -23.14 8.68
C GLU A 2 9.59 -21.85 8.90
N TYR A 3 9.79 -21.18 10.05
CA TYR A 3 9.16 -19.88 10.34
C TYR A 3 9.59 -18.81 9.33
N GLU A 4 10.89 -18.70 9.07
CA GLU A 4 11.43 -17.73 8.12
C GLU A 4 10.95 -18.01 6.70
N ALA A 5 10.96 -19.26 6.26
CA ALA A 5 10.42 -19.64 4.95
C ALA A 5 8.93 -19.27 4.81
N THR A 6 8.17 -19.37 5.90
CA THR A 6 6.74 -19.09 5.91
C THR A 6 6.43 -17.59 5.92
N PHE A 7 7.22 -16.78 6.64
CA PHE A 7 6.89 -15.38 6.92
C PHE A 7 7.81 -14.34 6.24
N ASN A 8 9.05 -14.69 5.88
CA ASN A 8 9.98 -13.79 5.20
C ASN A 8 9.75 -13.78 3.68
N ASN A 9 8.49 -13.67 3.28
CA ASN A 9 8.07 -13.51 1.89
C ASN A 9 6.80 -12.65 1.82
N PRO A 10 6.58 -11.91 0.73
CA PRO A 10 5.43 -11.03 0.61
C PRO A 10 4.11 -11.76 0.34
N TYR A 11 4.16 -13.05 -0.04
CA TYR A 11 2.99 -13.77 -0.56
C TYR A 11 1.90 -14.01 0.48
N ARG A 12 2.26 -14.16 1.76
CA ARG A 12 1.26 -14.26 2.83
C ARG A 12 0.47 -12.96 3.05
N ALA A 13 1.09 -11.81 2.83
CA ALA A 13 0.41 -10.51 2.91
C ALA A 13 -0.43 -10.26 1.64
N ALA A 14 0.10 -10.63 0.48
CA ALA A 14 -0.61 -10.55 -0.80
C ALA A 14 -1.88 -11.42 -0.81
N ALA A 15 -1.80 -12.66 -0.30
CA ALA A 15 -2.96 -13.56 -0.19
C ALA A 15 -4.08 -13.01 0.71
N ARG A 16 -3.77 -12.08 1.62
CA ARG A 16 -4.74 -11.38 2.48
C ARG A 16 -5.20 -10.05 1.91
N GLY A 17 -4.64 -9.60 0.78
CA GLY A 17 -4.93 -8.29 0.19
C GLY A 17 -4.36 -7.11 0.99
N TYR A 18 -3.37 -7.34 1.87
CA TYR A 18 -2.67 -6.23 2.54
C TYR A 18 -1.70 -5.50 1.61
N VAL A 19 -1.25 -6.20 0.57
CA VAL A 19 -0.45 -5.66 -0.52
C VAL A 19 -1.20 -5.97 -1.81
N ASP A 20 -1.35 -4.96 -2.67
CA ASP A 20 -2.11 -5.09 -3.92
C ASP A 20 -1.38 -5.95 -4.97
N ASP A 21 -0.04 -5.88 -5.05
CA ASP A 21 0.76 -6.57 -6.07
C ASP A 21 2.21 -6.84 -5.61
N VAL A 22 2.81 -7.93 -6.10
CA VAL A 22 4.22 -8.28 -5.92
C VAL A 22 4.91 -8.20 -7.27
N ILE A 23 5.69 -7.13 -7.48
CA ILE A 23 6.26 -6.78 -8.78
C ILE A 23 7.78 -6.99 -8.82
N GLU A 24 8.30 -7.19 -10.04
CA GLU A 24 9.73 -7.12 -10.31
C GLU A 24 10.29 -5.74 -10.01
N ALA A 25 11.51 -5.67 -9.45
CA ALA A 25 12.12 -4.41 -9.04
C ALA A 25 12.23 -3.38 -10.18
N SER A 26 12.53 -3.84 -11.40
CA SER A 26 12.60 -3.01 -12.62
C SER A 26 11.25 -2.40 -13.02
N SER A 27 10.14 -3.03 -12.65
CA SER A 27 8.79 -2.59 -12.99
C SER A 27 8.24 -1.50 -12.05
N THR A 28 8.98 -1.15 -11.00
CA THR A 28 8.54 -0.17 -9.99
C THR A 28 8.15 1.17 -10.61
N ARG A 29 9.01 1.75 -11.46
CA ARG A 29 8.75 3.07 -12.08
C ARG A 29 7.46 3.09 -12.92
N PRO A 30 7.25 2.20 -13.91
CA PRO A 30 6.02 2.22 -14.69
C PRO A 30 4.76 1.91 -13.86
N VAL A 31 4.85 1.08 -12.82
CA VAL A 31 3.73 0.83 -11.89
C VAL A 31 3.36 2.11 -11.14
N LEU A 32 4.33 2.83 -10.58
CA LEU A 32 4.10 4.08 -9.87
C LEU A 32 3.46 5.15 -10.77
N ILE A 33 3.93 5.29 -12.01
CA ILE A 33 3.35 6.25 -12.97
C ILE A 33 1.87 5.93 -13.20
N ARG A 34 1.51 4.66 -13.40
CA ARG A 34 0.10 4.25 -13.57
C ARG A 34 -0.73 4.53 -12.33
N ALA A 35 -0.24 4.16 -11.14
CA ALA A 35 -0.96 4.35 -9.88
C ALA A 35 -1.22 5.83 -9.58
N LEU A 36 -0.21 6.69 -9.78
CA LEU A 36 -0.35 8.14 -9.58
C LEU A 36 -1.33 8.77 -10.58
N ASN A 37 -1.29 8.34 -11.85
CA ASN A 37 -2.25 8.81 -12.85
C ASN A 37 -3.69 8.41 -12.51
N LEU A 38 -3.90 7.18 -12.02
CA LEU A 38 -5.21 6.70 -11.57
C LEU A 38 -5.73 7.51 -10.38
N LEU A 39 -4.87 7.81 -9.40
CA LEU A 39 -5.24 8.49 -8.16
C LEU A 39 -5.34 10.02 -8.29
N ARG A 40 -5.04 10.58 -9.47
CA ARG A 40 -4.94 12.03 -9.71
C ARG A 40 -6.19 12.81 -9.30
N THR A 41 -7.37 12.21 -9.39
CA THR A 41 -8.66 12.85 -9.11
C THR A 41 -9.33 12.29 -7.85
N LYS A 42 -8.59 11.57 -6.99
CA LYS A 42 -9.14 11.02 -5.75
C LYS A 42 -9.51 12.17 -4.80
N HIS A 43 -10.78 12.21 -4.39
CA HIS A 43 -11.30 13.11 -3.36
C HIS A 43 -11.92 12.28 -2.24
N GLU A 44 -11.68 12.68 -0.98
CA GLU A 44 -12.19 11.99 0.21
C GLU A 44 -12.71 13.01 1.21
N GLU A 45 -13.93 12.80 1.69
CA GLU A 45 -14.54 13.64 2.72
C GLU A 45 -14.02 13.24 4.10
N ARG A 46 -13.74 14.24 4.94
CA ARG A 46 -13.26 14.04 6.32
C ARG A 46 -14.28 14.60 7.31
N PRO A 47 -14.40 14.03 8.52
CA PRO A 47 -15.31 14.55 9.54
C PRO A 47 -15.05 16.04 9.85
N PRO A 48 -16.11 16.87 9.98
CA PRO A 48 -15.95 18.29 10.24
C PRO A 48 -15.44 18.51 11.67
N ARG A 49 -14.25 19.08 11.81
CA ARG A 49 -13.63 19.42 13.10
C ARG A 49 -12.68 20.61 12.93
N LYS A 50 -12.44 21.38 13.99
CA LYS A 50 -11.48 22.51 13.97
C LYS A 50 -10.05 22.04 13.70
N HIS A 51 -9.63 20.96 14.35
CA HIS A 51 -8.33 20.32 14.19
C HIS A 51 -8.40 18.86 14.68
N GLY A 52 -7.36 18.07 14.41
CA GLY A 52 -7.18 16.76 15.03
C GLY A 52 -6.70 16.87 16.49
N ASN A 53 -6.67 15.74 17.20
CA ASN A 53 -6.02 15.59 18.50
C ASN A 53 -5.00 14.44 18.40
N ILE A 54 -3.90 14.70 17.70
CA ILE A 54 -2.80 13.73 17.60
C ILE A 54 -2.14 13.61 18.98
N PRO A 55 -1.86 12.39 19.49
CA PRO A 55 -1.09 12.23 20.72
C PRO A 55 0.25 12.99 20.62
N LEU A 56 0.60 13.72 21.68
CA LEU A 56 1.90 14.39 21.85
C LEU A 56 2.85 13.55 22.70
#